data_AF-A0A448ZZS4-F1
#
_entry.id   AF-A0A448ZZS4-F1
#
_cell.length_a   1.000
_cell.length_b   1.000
_cell.length_c   1.000
_cell.angle_alpha   90.00
_cell.angle_beta   90.00
_cell.angle_gamma   90.00
#
_symmetry.space_group_name_H-M   'P 1'
#
loop_
_entity.id
_entity.type
_entity.pdbx_description
1 polymer ?
#
loop_
_entity_poly.entity_id
_entity_poly.type
_entity_poly.pdbx_seq_one_letter_code
_entity_poly.pdbx_strand_id
1 'polypeptide(L)'
;MSGQKNVDPGQKKETLKHSLSVLNQNIISYKEFIKEKNEQLNELEIKSVKYNSDISEFSRLYNIENDKLNKVKNKIEVIQDQMTNKSSLAKGTKIIVENQHLFKGYEGLVSELIQIDKDYIRAIEVVLSSAAQHIVVDEPETATAAINFLKANNGGKATFIPLSSISPRFVAEQHIVVAQTQEGFLGVASELVTTKKRYEVLKRFLLGNVLVCDTIESAVRLHSLLEKKYTVVTLDGDIIRIGGVMTGGQASQTVSAFSLEDQIKELESFIQPLEKNISTLKEQISKLEFEKQTALSLISNYMAEKNSYEVKLAEDTEEFDKLSLLYSQISNEKITFESNVDFTKMINENLARKSDLSVQLRTQKEILRTTEEQYYQTIVKKNELDEELKQLLDENGKKIGDKARAETIIDSAKKDYLNNMDFYSKLLNNITNLTLILM
;
A
#
# COMPACT_ATOMS: atom_id res chain seq x y z
N MET A 1 64.82 -37.65 67.24
CA MET A 1 64.19 -38.93 66.82
C MET A 1 62.77 -38.63 66.34
N SER A 2 62.28 -39.44 65.40
CA SER A 2 61.06 -39.28 64.57
C SER A 2 61.25 -38.27 63.43
N GLY A 3 61.14 -38.62 62.15
CA GLY A 3 60.90 -39.91 61.51
C GLY A 3 60.82 -39.64 60.02
N GLN A 4 61.96 -39.71 59.32
CA GLN A 4 61.94 -39.88 57.87
C GLN A 4 61.26 -41.23 57.61
N LYS A 5 59.95 -41.21 57.38
CA LYS A 5 59.26 -42.34 56.76
C LYS A 5 59.94 -42.50 55.39
N ASN A 6 60.83 -43.48 55.33
CA ASN A 6 61.38 -44.01 54.11
C ASN A 6 60.18 -44.61 53.37
N VAL A 7 59.50 -43.80 52.56
CA VAL A 7 58.33 -44.24 51.80
C VAL A 7 58.85 -45.27 50.80
N ASP A 8 58.40 -46.51 50.97
CA ASP A 8 58.70 -47.63 50.10
C ASP A 8 58.45 -47.24 48.63
N PRO A 9 59.40 -47.48 47.70
CA PRO A 9 59.18 -47.27 46.26
C PRO A 9 57.84 -47.84 45.75
N GLY A 10 57.34 -48.94 46.34
CA GLY A 10 56.02 -49.49 46.07
C GLY A 10 54.86 -48.56 46.45
N GLN A 11 54.91 -47.92 47.63
CA GLN A 11 53.89 -46.98 48.10
C GLN A 11 53.87 -45.68 47.28
N LYS A 12 55.03 -45.20 46.79
CA LYS A 12 55.08 -44.07 45.86
C LYS A 12 54.43 -44.42 44.51
N LYS A 13 54.68 -45.62 44.00
CA LYS A 13 54.09 -46.13 42.75
C LYS A 13 52.55 -46.20 42.85
N GLU A 14 52.01 -46.73 43.94
CA GLU A 14 50.55 -46.80 44.13
C GLU A 14 49.90 -45.42 44.26
N THR A 15 50.51 -44.51 45.02
CA THR A 15 49.98 -43.14 45.18
C THR A 15 49.93 -42.40 43.85
N LEU A 16 51.00 -42.46 43.05
CA LEU A 16 51.03 -41.88 41.70
C LEU A 16 49.99 -42.51 40.77
N LYS A 17 49.83 -43.83 40.81
CA LYS A 17 48.82 -44.54 40.00
C LYS A 17 47.40 -44.11 40.38
N HIS A 18 47.13 -43.91 41.67
CA HIS A 18 45.84 -43.40 42.15
C HIS A 18 45.60 -41.96 41.67
N SER A 19 46.56 -41.05 41.85
CA SER A 19 46.43 -39.65 41.37
C SER A 19 46.20 -39.57 39.87
N LEU A 20 46.94 -40.36 39.08
CA LEU A 20 46.72 -40.42 37.63
C LEU A 20 45.35 -40.99 37.26
N SER A 21 44.83 -41.95 38.01
CA SER A 21 43.47 -42.48 37.80
C SER A 21 42.40 -41.41 38.05
N VAL A 22 42.56 -40.60 39.10
CA VAL A 22 41.64 -39.51 39.44
C VAL A 22 41.68 -38.42 38.37
N LEU A 23 42.87 -37.98 37.97
CA LEU A 23 43.05 -37.00 36.88
C LEU A 23 42.44 -37.50 35.57
N ASN A 24 42.64 -38.77 35.22
CA ASN A 24 42.04 -39.36 34.02
C ASN A 24 40.49 -39.34 34.06
N GLN A 25 39.89 -39.65 35.22
CA GLN A 25 38.44 -39.53 35.40
C GLN A 25 37.94 -38.09 35.26
N ASN A 26 38.64 -37.12 35.85
CA ASN A 26 38.31 -35.70 35.70
C ASN A 26 38.38 -35.26 34.23
N ILE A 27 39.48 -35.58 33.54
CA ILE A 27 39.68 -35.28 32.11
C ILE A 27 38.55 -35.84 31.24
N ILE A 28 38.11 -37.07 31.50
CA ILE A 28 36.97 -37.69 30.79
C ILE A 28 35.69 -36.89 31.06
N SER A 29 35.39 -36.60 32.34
CA SER A 29 34.19 -35.85 32.72
C SER A 29 34.15 -34.45 32.10
N TYR A 30 35.29 -33.75 32.05
CA TYR A 30 35.38 -32.42 31.43
C TYR A 30 35.18 -32.49 29.92
N LYS A 31 35.74 -33.51 29.24
CA LYS A 31 35.53 -33.71 27.80
C LYS A 31 34.07 -33.99 27.48
N GLU A 32 33.39 -34.80 28.30
CA GLU A 32 31.96 -35.07 28.15
C GLU A 32 31.13 -33.79 28.34
N PHE A 33 31.40 -33.02 29.40
CA PHE A 33 30.72 -31.75 29.65
C PHE A 33 30.93 -30.73 28.51
N ILE A 34 32.17 -30.58 28.02
CA ILE A 34 32.48 -29.68 26.90
C ILE A 34 31.75 -30.13 25.63
N LYS A 35 31.65 -31.44 25.39
CA LYS A 35 30.91 -31.99 24.25
C LYS A 35 29.42 -31.63 24.34
N GLU A 36 28.80 -31.87 25.50
CA GLU A 36 27.40 -31.52 25.74
C GLU A 36 27.13 -30.02 25.55
N LYS A 37 28.01 -29.16 26.09
CA LYS A 37 27.90 -27.71 25.92
C LYS A 37 28.05 -27.26 24.48
N ASN A 38 28.92 -27.88 23.69
CA ASN A 38 29.05 -27.59 22.26
C ASN A 38 27.77 -27.96 21.49
N GLU A 39 27.14 -29.10 21.82
CA GLU A 39 25.86 -29.49 21.21
C GLU A 39 24.76 -28.47 21.53
N GLN A 40 24.64 -28.06 22.81
CA GLN A 40 23.68 -27.04 23.25
C GLN A 40 23.94 -25.66 22.61
N LEU A 41 25.21 -25.25 22.48
CA LEU A 41 25.59 -23.99 21.83
C LEU A 41 25.19 -23.99 20.35
N ASN A 42 25.49 -25.08 19.63
CA ASN A 42 25.15 -25.19 18.21
C ASN A 42 23.63 -25.11 17.98
N GLU A 43 22.82 -25.77 18.82
CA GLU A 43 21.36 -25.68 18.75
C GLU A 43 20.84 -24.24 18.96
N LEU A 44 21.41 -23.52 19.94
CA LEU A 44 21.02 -22.15 20.23
C LEU A 44 21.47 -21.17 19.13
N GLU A 45 22.64 -21.38 18.53
CA GLU A 45 23.14 -20.59 17.41
C GLU A 45 22.23 -20.75 16.18
N ILE A 46 21.83 -21.99 15.85
CA ILE A 46 20.87 -22.27 14.77
C ILE A 46 19.53 -21.57 15.04
N LYS A 47 19.01 -21.64 16.27
CA LYS A 47 17.77 -20.92 16.66
C LYS A 47 17.92 -19.40 16.54
N SER A 48 19.04 -18.84 16.97
CA SER A 48 19.32 -17.40 16.89
C SER A 48 19.35 -16.89 15.44
N VAL A 49 19.99 -17.65 14.53
CA VAL A 49 19.98 -17.35 13.10
C VAL A 49 18.57 -17.42 12.52
N LYS A 50 17.78 -18.43 12.92
CA LYS A 50 16.37 -18.54 12.50
C LYS A 50 15.54 -17.34 12.96
N TYR A 51 15.63 -16.95 14.23
CA TYR A 51 14.92 -15.78 14.75
C TYR A 51 15.30 -14.50 14.01
N ASN A 52 16.57 -14.30 13.66
CA ASN A 52 16.99 -13.16 12.84
C ASN A 52 16.32 -13.15 11.46
N SER A 53 16.24 -14.30 10.81
CA SER A 53 15.57 -14.44 9.51
C SER A 53 14.07 -14.11 9.62
N ASP A 54 13.39 -14.71 10.59
CA ASP A 54 11.95 -14.53 10.81
C ASP A 54 11.62 -13.05 11.17
N ILE A 55 12.43 -12.42 12.02
CA ILE A 55 12.30 -10.98 12.36
C ILE A 55 12.46 -10.11 11.11
N SER A 56 13.45 -10.41 10.25
CA SER A 56 13.68 -9.65 9.02
C SER A 56 12.49 -9.76 8.06
N GLU A 57 11.94 -10.96 7.91
CA GLU A 57 10.77 -11.21 7.07
C GLU A 57 9.52 -10.47 7.59
N PHE A 58 9.21 -10.61 8.89
CA PHE A 58 8.06 -9.92 9.47
C PHE A 58 8.23 -8.41 9.48
N SER A 59 9.45 -7.89 9.67
CA SER A 59 9.74 -6.45 9.56
C SER A 59 9.50 -5.94 8.13
N ARG A 60 9.85 -6.73 7.11
CA ARG A 60 9.55 -6.40 5.71
C ARG A 60 8.04 -6.34 5.46
N LEU A 61 7.30 -7.34 5.94
CA LEU A 61 5.84 -7.37 5.81
C LEU A 61 5.18 -6.21 6.56
N TYR A 62 5.66 -5.90 7.76
CA TYR A 62 5.21 -4.75 8.56
C TYR A 62 5.35 -3.45 7.78
N ASN A 63 6.51 -3.21 7.17
CA ASN A 63 6.76 -2.01 6.37
C ASN A 63 5.82 -1.92 5.15
N ILE A 64 5.59 -3.03 4.46
CA ILE A 64 4.65 -3.10 3.32
C ILE A 64 3.23 -2.75 3.74
N GLU A 65 2.73 -3.33 4.83
CA GLU A 65 1.39 -3.05 5.35
C GLU A 65 1.26 -1.61 5.83
N ASN A 66 2.30 -1.06 6.47
CA ASN A 66 2.33 0.32 6.92
C ASN A 66 2.34 1.30 5.74
N ASP A 67 3.07 1.00 4.67
CA ASP A 67 3.05 1.78 3.42
C ASP A 67 1.67 1.78 2.76
N LYS A 68 0.97 0.61 2.76
CA LYS A 68 -0.41 0.54 2.28
C LYS A 68 -1.34 1.40 3.12
N LEU A 69 -1.23 1.34 4.45
CA LEU A 69 -2.02 2.16 5.37
C LEU A 69 -1.80 3.65 5.12
N ASN A 70 -0.54 4.08 4.98
CA ASN A 70 -0.20 5.47 4.69
C ASN A 70 -0.75 5.93 3.34
N LYS A 71 -0.67 5.09 2.29
CA LYS A 71 -1.28 5.40 0.98
C LYS A 71 -2.79 5.58 1.08
N VAL A 72 -3.49 4.73 1.82
CA VAL A 72 -4.94 4.84 2.04
C VAL A 72 -5.27 6.12 2.81
N LYS A 73 -4.56 6.39 3.92
CA LYS A 73 -4.75 7.61 4.72
C LYS A 73 -4.49 8.89 3.92
N ASN A 74 -3.39 8.95 3.17
CA ASN A 74 -3.09 10.09 2.30
C ASN A 74 -4.15 10.27 1.21
N LYS A 75 -4.68 9.19 0.63
CA LYS A 75 -5.74 9.29 -0.38
C LYS A 75 -7.03 9.82 0.23
N ILE A 76 -7.40 9.39 1.43
CA ILE A 76 -8.54 9.94 2.17
C ILE A 76 -8.32 11.43 2.44
N GLU A 77 -7.14 11.83 2.94
CA GLU A 77 -6.80 13.23 3.22
C GLU A 77 -6.93 14.10 1.95
N VAL A 78 -6.40 13.64 0.81
CA VAL A 78 -6.54 14.36 -0.47
C VAL A 78 -8.00 14.51 -0.89
N ILE A 79 -8.83 13.46 -0.74
CA ILE A 79 -10.26 13.52 -1.07
C ILE A 79 -10.99 14.46 -0.09
N GLN A 80 -10.68 14.39 1.20
CA GLN A 80 -11.23 15.27 2.23
C GLN A 80 -10.84 16.73 1.96
N ASP A 81 -9.60 17.01 1.57
CA ASP A 81 -9.13 18.33 1.17
C ASP A 81 -9.83 18.85 -0.07
N GLN A 82 -10.13 17.98 -1.04
CA GLN A 82 -10.94 18.35 -2.20
C GLN A 82 -12.37 18.75 -1.79
N MET A 83 -12.96 18.03 -0.82
CA MET A 83 -14.28 18.33 -0.28
C MET A 83 -14.30 19.63 0.55
N THR A 84 -13.31 19.84 1.42
CA THR A 84 -13.25 20.99 2.34
C THR A 84 -12.82 22.26 1.62
N ASN A 85 -11.77 22.20 0.79
CA ASN A 85 -11.27 23.38 0.07
C ASN A 85 -12.16 23.77 -1.12
N LYS A 86 -13.17 22.93 -1.44
CA LYS A 86 -14.15 23.12 -2.53
C LYS A 86 -13.48 23.61 -3.81
N SER A 87 -12.26 23.13 -4.07
CA SER A 87 -11.33 23.69 -5.06
C SER A 87 -11.78 23.43 -6.49
N SER A 88 -12.68 22.46 -6.68
CA SER A 88 -13.35 22.14 -7.93
C SER A 88 -14.58 23.01 -8.23
N LEU A 89 -15.05 23.83 -7.28
CA LEU A 89 -16.20 24.70 -7.50
C LEU A 89 -15.83 25.91 -8.36
N ALA A 90 -16.75 26.30 -9.25
CA ALA A 90 -16.64 27.57 -9.95
C ALA A 90 -16.49 28.74 -8.97
N LYS A 91 -15.66 29.72 -9.32
CA LYS A 91 -15.29 30.87 -8.45
C LYS A 91 -16.49 31.51 -7.74
N GLY A 92 -17.59 31.76 -8.46
CA GLY A 92 -18.77 32.38 -7.87
C GLY A 92 -19.52 31.46 -6.92
N THR A 93 -19.63 30.17 -7.24
CA THR A 93 -20.21 29.17 -6.34
C THR A 93 -19.39 29.08 -5.05
N LYS A 94 -18.07 28.97 -5.17
CA LYS A 94 -17.16 28.90 -4.01
C LYS A 94 -17.33 30.08 -3.06
N ILE A 95 -17.35 31.31 -3.59
CA ILE A 95 -17.49 32.53 -2.77
C ILE A 95 -18.82 32.58 -2.02
N ILE A 96 -19.93 32.16 -2.61
CA ILE A 96 -21.21 32.10 -1.88
C ILE A 96 -21.16 31.04 -0.79
N VAL A 97 -20.62 29.86 -1.10
CA VAL A 97 -20.55 28.76 -0.14
C VAL A 97 -19.67 29.11 1.08
N GLU A 98 -18.54 29.78 0.87
CA GLU A 98 -17.68 30.31 1.96
C GLU A 98 -18.41 31.36 2.82
N ASN A 99 -19.35 32.09 2.23
CA ASN A 99 -20.13 33.15 2.88
C ASN A 99 -21.60 32.75 3.11
N GLN A 100 -21.91 31.45 3.15
CA GLN A 100 -23.28 30.94 3.22
C GLN A 100 -24.04 31.46 4.45
N HIS A 101 -23.33 31.72 5.56
CA HIS A 101 -23.89 32.25 6.80
C HIS A 101 -24.53 33.64 6.66
N LEU A 102 -24.21 34.39 5.59
CA LEU A 102 -24.83 35.68 5.28
C LEU A 102 -26.24 35.54 4.67
N PHE A 103 -26.59 34.35 4.20
CA PHE A 103 -27.83 34.09 3.47
C PHE A 103 -28.70 33.09 4.24
N LYS A 104 -29.64 33.60 5.04
CA LYS A 104 -30.51 32.76 5.89
C LYS A 104 -31.27 31.68 5.10
N GLY A 105 -31.60 31.95 3.84
CA GLY A 105 -32.30 31.04 2.94
C GLY A 105 -31.41 30.09 2.14
N TYR A 106 -30.11 30.01 2.42
CA TYR A 106 -29.20 29.07 1.77
C TYR A 106 -29.50 27.63 2.23
N GLU A 107 -29.67 26.71 1.28
CA GLU A 107 -29.99 25.31 1.59
C GLU A 107 -28.83 24.34 1.32
N GLY A 108 -27.99 24.61 0.32
CA GLY A 108 -26.87 23.75 -0.05
C GLY A 108 -26.61 23.67 -1.55
N LEU A 109 -25.61 22.90 -1.96
CA LEU A 109 -25.40 22.54 -3.37
C LEU A 109 -26.29 21.37 -3.79
N VAL A 110 -26.64 21.26 -5.07
CA VAL A 110 -27.39 20.10 -5.59
C VAL A 110 -26.70 18.79 -5.25
N SER A 111 -25.36 18.73 -5.34
CA SER A 111 -24.57 17.54 -4.98
C SER A 111 -24.64 17.16 -3.50
N GLU A 112 -24.89 18.12 -2.61
CA GLU A 112 -25.02 17.89 -1.16
C GLU A 112 -26.45 17.45 -0.78
N LEU A 113 -27.44 17.73 -1.64
CA LEU A 113 -28.87 17.54 -1.34
C LEU A 113 -29.49 16.31 -2.01
N ILE A 114 -28.84 15.72 -3.02
CA ILE A 114 -29.32 14.54 -3.74
C ILE A 114 -28.31 13.40 -3.58
N GLN A 115 -28.78 12.27 -3.06
CA GLN A 115 -27.98 11.05 -2.94
C GLN A 115 -28.34 10.09 -4.07
N ILE A 116 -27.32 9.56 -4.75
CA ILE A 116 -27.46 8.72 -5.93
C ILE A 116 -27.03 7.29 -5.58
N ASP A 117 -27.76 6.29 -6.07
CA ASP A 117 -27.36 4.89 -5.93
C ASP A 117 -26.13 4.59 -6.83
N LYS A 118 -25.23 3.72 -6.35
CA LYS A 118 -23.92 3.45 -6.94
C LYS A 118 -24.01 3.04 -8.42
N ASP A 119 -25.01 2.23 -8.75
CA ASP A 119 -25.22 1.72 -10.11
C ASP A 119 -25.58 2.83 -11.11
N TYR A 120 -26.10 3.97 -10.63
CA TYR A 120 -26.56 5.08 -11.48
C TYR A 120 -25.71 6.35 -11.36
N ILE A 121 -24.66 6.36 -10.54
CA ILE A 121 -23.81 7.56 -10.32
C ILE A 121 -23.41 8.19 -11.65
N ARG A 122 -22.91 7.38 -12.58
CA ARG A 122 -22.42 7.84 -13.88
C ARG A 122 -23.52 8.49 -14.73
N ALA A 123 -24.65 7.80 -14.85
CA ALA A 123 -25.80 8.29 -15.63
C ALA A 123 -26.33 9.63 -15.09
N ILE A 124 -26.55 9.70 -13.77
CA ILE A 124 -27.11 10.88 -13.13
C ILE A 124 -26.11 12.04 -13.12
N GLU A 125 -24.83 11.75 -12.90
CA GLU A 125 -23.77 12.77 -12.93
C GLU A 125 -23.68 13.45 -14.29
N VAL A 126 -23.73 12.70 -15.40
CA VAL A 126 -23.67 13.32 -16.75
C VAL A 126 -24.90 14.20 -17.00
N VAL A 127 -26.06 13.78 -16.52
CA VAL A 127 -27.31 14.57 -16.63
C VAL A 127 -27.21 15.87 -15.85
N LEU A 128 -26.76 15.80 -14.60
CA LEU A 128 -26.64 16.97 -13.74
C LEU A 128 -25.48 17.87 -14.21
N SER A 129 -24.33 17.31 -14.57
CA SER A 129 -23.15 18.03 -15.04
C SER A 129 -22.86 19.28 -14.19
N SER A 130 -22.87 20.48 -14.78
CA SER A 130 -22.69 21.75 -14.05
C SER A 130 -23.79 22.07 -13.04
N ALA A 131 -24.97 21.46 -13.16
CA ALA A 131 -26.07 21.61 -12.20
C ALA A 131 -25.75 21.03 -10.83
N ALA A 132 -24.81 20.08 -10.74
CA ALA A 132 -24.32 19.57 -9.46
C ALA A 132 -23.81 20.69 -8.53
N GLN A 133 -23.21 21.74 -9.11
CA GLN A 133 -22.68 22.90 -8.39
C GLN A 133 -23.67 24.07 -8.25
N HIS A 134 -24.92 23.91 -8.67
CA HIS A 134 -25.93 24.96 -8.50
C HIS A 134 -26.32 25.09 -7.03
N ILE A 135 -26.54 26.34 -6.60
CA ILE A 135 -26.86 26.67 -5.21
C ILE A 135 -28.37 26.65 -5.04
N VAL A 136 -28.86 25.84 -4.12
CA VAL A 136 -30.27 25.77 -3.77
C VAL A 136 -30.55 26.78 -2.66
N VAL A 137 -31.61 27.57 -2.85
CA VAL A 137 -32.09 28.54 -1.88
C VAL A 137 -33.59 28.38 -1.68
N ASP A 138 -34.13 28.91 -0.59
CA ASP A 138 -35.56 28.90 -0.31
C ASP A 138 -36.38 29.68 -1.35
N GLU A 139 -36.04 30.95 -1.56
CA GLU A 139 -36.86 31.95 -2.27
C GLU A 139 -36.00 32.84 -3.22
N PRO A 140 -36.60 33.48 -4.24
CA PRO A 140 -35.90 34.37 -5.18
C PRO A 140 -35.16 35.53 -4.53
N GLU A 141 -35.64 36.03 -3.40
CA GLU A 141 -35.05 37.13 -2.65
C GLU A 141 -33.65 36.75 -2.16
N THR A 142 -33.49 35.52 -1.64
CA THR A 142 -32.19 34.99 -1.20
C THR A 142 -31.22 34.88 -2.37
N ALA A 143 -31.67 34.37 -3.53
CA ALA A 143 -30.85 34.32 -4.73
C ALA A 143 -30.43 35.72 -5.19
N THR A 144 -31.34 36.69 -5.16
CA THR A 144 -31.07 38.08 -5.56
C THR A 144 -30.04 38.73 -4.64
N ALA A 145 -30.15 38.53 -3.32
CA ALA A 145 -29.16 39.00 -2.36
C ALA A 145 -27.77 38.42 -2.64
N ALA A 146 -27.68 37.10 -2.88
CA ALA A 146 -26.42 36.43 -3.21
C ALA A 146 -25.81 36.92 -4.53
N ILE A 147 -26.63 37.14 -5.57
CA ILE A 147 -26.18 37.72 -6.84
C ILE A 147 -25.62 39.13 -6.64
N ASN A 148 -26.30 39.97 -5.86
CA ASN A 148 -25.83 41.33 -5.58
C ASN A 148 -24.53 41.32 -4.76
N PHE A 149 -24.38 40.39 -3.82
CA PHE A 149 -23.13 40.17 -3.10
C PHE A 149 -21.98 39.80 -4.05
N LEU A 150 -22.20 38.88 -5.00
CA LEU A 150 -21.18 38.53 -6.00
C LEU A 150 -20.80 39.72 -6.88
N LYS A 151 -21.78 40.53 -7.31
CA LYS A 151 -21.52 41.74 -8.11
C LYS A 151 -20.70 42.78 -7.33
N ALA A 152 -21.06 43.05 -6.09
CA ALA A 152 -20.38 44.04 -5.24
C ALA A 152 -18.91 43.66 -4.98
N ASN A 153 -18.60 42.37 -4.92
CA ASN A 153 -17.27 41.86 -4.58
C ASN A 153 -16.48 41.31 -5.78
N ASN A 154 -16.96 41.50 -7.03
CA ASN A 154 -16.38 40.88 -8.23
C ASN A 154 -16.14 39.36 -8.07
N GLY A 155 -17.07 38.69 -7.37
CA GLY A 155 -16.99 37.29 -6.96
C GLY A 155 -17.18 36.28 -8.10
N GLY A 156 -17.43 36.73 -9.32
CA GLY A 156 -17.70 35.84 -10.46
C GLY A 156 -19.18 35.48 -10.59
N LYS A 157 -19.47 34.31 -11.17
CA LYS A 157 -20.82 33.86 -11.51
C LYS A 157 -21.18 32.56 -10.80
N ALA A 158 -22.42 32.45 -10.37
CA ALA A 158 -23.03 31.25 -9.82
C ALA A 158 -24.47 31.12 -10.32
N THR A 159 -25.02 29.91 -10.28
CA THR A 159 -26.41 29.62 -10.65
C THR A 159 -27.18 29.22 -9.40
N PHE A 160 -28.38 29.77 -9.25
CA PHE A 160 -29.22 29.57 -8.07
C PHE A 160 -30.54 28.89 -8.47
N ILE A 161 -31.04 28.02 -7.59
CA ILE A 161 -32.32 27.32 -7.74
C ILE A 161 -33.20 27.67 -6.53
N PRO A 162 -34.11 28.65 -6.65
CA PRO A 162 -35.10 28.95 -5.62
C PRO A 162 -36.17 27.86 -5.56
N LEU A 163 -36.30 27.18 -4.43
CA LEU A 163 -37.24 26.06 -4.25
C LEU A 163 -38.70 26.47 -4.48
N SER A 164 -39.08 27.68 -4.09
CA SER A 164 -40.44 28.20 -4.27
C SER A 164 -40.81 28.50 -5.73
N SER A 165 -39.81 28.69 -6.60
CA SER A 165 -40.01 29.13 -7.99
C SER A 165 -39.95 27.99 -9.00
N ILE A 166 -39.34 26.86 -8.64
CA ILE A 166 -39.25 25.71 -9.53
C ILE A 166 -40.53 24.87 -9.49
N SER A 167 -40.86 24.26 -10.63
CA SER A 167 -41.96 23.31 -10.74
C SER A 167 -41.42 21.92 -11.07
N PRO A 168 -41.97 20.85 -10.47
CA PRO A 168 -41.52 19.49 -10.76
C PRO A 168 -41.81 19.14 -12.23
N ARG A 169 -40.95 18.33 -12.82
CA ARG A 169 -41.15 17.78 -14.16
C ARG A 169 -41.56 16.32 -14.06
N PHE A 170 -42.29 15.85 -15.06
CA PHE A 170 -42.77 14.48 -15.14
C PHE A 170 -42.72 13.97 -16.57
N VAL A 171 -42.56 12.67 -16.70
CA VAL A 171 -42.86 11.94 -17.92
C VAL A 171 -44.36 11.63 -17.92
N ALA A 172 -45.02 11.81 -19.07
CA ALA A 172 -46.45 11.54 -19.17
C ALA A 172 -46.73 10.06 -18.93
N GLU A 173 -47.81 9.74 -18.23
CA GLU A 173 -48.13 8.37 -17.82
C GLU A 173 -48.20 7.40 -19.02
N GLN A 174 -48.84 7.84 -20.12
CA GLN A 174 -48.86 7.09 -21.38
C GLN A 174 -47.46 6.77 -21.93
N HIS A 175 -46.49 7.68 -21.77
CA HIS A 175 -45.11 7.48 -22.20
C HIS A 175 -44.33 6.59 -21.24
N ILE A 176 -44.66 6.60 -19.94
CA ILE A 176 -44.10 5.65 -18.96
C ILE A 176 -44.54 4.22 -19.29
N VAL A 177 -45.84 4.00 -19.55
CA VAL A 177 -46.36 2.68 -19.92
C VAL A 177 -45.66 2.17 -21.17
N VAL A 178 -45.47 3.03 -22.18
CA VAL A 178 -44.72 2.68 -23.39
C VAL A 178 -43.25 2.38 -23.07
N ALA A 179 -42.58 3.20 -22.26
CA ALA A 179 -41.18 2.99 -21.88
C ALA A 179 -40.97 1.65 -21.16
N GLN A 180 -41.90 1.25 -20.28
CA GLN A 180 -41.84 -0.03 -19.56
C GLN A 180 -41.92 -1.25 -20.47
N THR A 181 -42.43 -1.11 -21.69
CA THR A 181 -42.44 -2.21 -22.68
C THR A 181 -41.11 -2.37 -23.41
N GLN A 182 -40.20 -1.40 -23.30
CA GLN A 182 -38.94 -1.39 -24.03
C GLN A 182 -37.84 -2.08 -23.23
N GLU A 183 -37.16 -3.02 -23.87
CA GLU A 183 -35.97 -3.65 -23.32
C GLU A 183 -34.87 -2.60 -23.11
N GLY A 184 -34.23 -2.66 -21.95
CA GLY A 184 -33.18 -1.75 -21.54
C GLY A 184 -33.65 -0.47 -20.83
N PHE A 185 -34.96 -0.24 -20.66
CA PHE A 185 -35.45 0.85 -19.82
C PHE A 185 -35.33 0.51 -18.33
N LEU A 186 -34.64 1.37 -17.56
CA LEU A 186 -34.35 1.14 -16.14
C LEU A 186 -35.24 1.96 -15.20
N GLY A 187 -35.74 3.12 -15.66
CA GLY A 187 -36.62 3.97 -14.86
C GLY A 187 -36.50 5.45 -15.15
N VAL A 188 -37.27 6.26 -14.42
CA VAL A 188 -37.12 7.72 -14.43
C VAL A 188 -36.01 8.10 -13.44
N ALA A 189 -35.06 8.94 -13.86
CA ALA A 189 -33.90 9.32 -13.06
C ALA A 189 -34.28 9.88 -11.67
N SER A 190 -35.40 10.60 -11.55
CA SER A 190 -35.89 11.10 -10.24
C SER A 190 -36.32 10.01 -9.25
N GLU A 191 -36.55 8.78 -9.73
CA GLU A 191 -36.93 7.62 -8.89
C GLU A 191 -35.70 6.80 -8.47
N LEU A 192 -34.58 6.98 -9.17
CA LEU A 192 -33.30 6.30 -8.94
C LEU A 192 -32.36 7.08 -8.02
N VAL A 193 -32.85 8.17 -7.43
CA VAL A 193 -32.11 9.00 -6.47
C VAL A 193 -32.97 9.31 -5.26
N THR A 194 -32.32 9.56 -4.13
CA THR A 194 -32.97 9.83 -2.85
C THR A 194 -32.65 11.25 -2.36
N THR A 195 -33.61 11.87 -1.65
CA THR A 195 -33.43 13.19 -1.05
C THR A 195 -34.38 13.38 0.13
N LYS A 196 -34.20 14.44 0.92
CA LYS A 196 -35.12 14.81 2.00
C LYS A 196 -36.44 15.31 1.40
N LYS A 197 -37.55 15.08 2.09
CA LYS A 197 -38.92 15.45 1.64
C LYS A 197 -39.04 16.91 1.15
N ARG A 198 -38.33 17.85 1.79
CA ARG A 198 -38.31 19.27 1.40
C ARG A 198 -37.75 19.53 0.00
N TYR A 199 -36.85 18.67 -0.48
CA TYR A 199 -36.16 18.82 -1.77
C TYR A 199 -36.74 17.88 -2.85
N GLU A 200 -37.89 17.26 -2.61
CA GLU A 200 -38.57 16.43 -3.63
C GLU A 200 -38.86 17.22 -4.92
N VAL A 201 -39.22 18.51 -4.79
CA VAL A 201 -39.43 19.40 -5.94
C VAL A 201 -38.14 19.61 -6.73
N LEU A 202 -37.00 19.76 -6.06
CA LEU A 202 -35.68 19.91 -6.69
C LEU A 202 -35.31 18.66 -7.48
N LYS A 203 -35.45 17.48 -6.86
CA LYS A 203 -35.20 16.18 -7.50
C LYS A 203 -36.02 16.02 -8.78
N ARG A 204 -37.32 16.28 -8.71
CA ARG A 204 -38.23 16.16 -9.87
C ARG A 204 -38.01 17.26 -10.91
N PHE A 205 -37.62 18.47 -10.51
CA PHE A 205 -37.29 19.55 -11.43
C PHE A 205 -36.07 19.21 -12.29
N LEU A 206 -35.02 18.64 -11.67
CA LEU A 206 -33.78 18.30 -12.36
C LEU A 206 -33.86 16.99 -13.14
N LEU A 207 -34.53 15.97 -12.60
CA LEU A 207 -34.45 14.58 -13.10
C LEU A 207 -35.80 13.97 -13.49
N GLY A 208 -36.92 14.67 -13.29
CA GLY A 208 -38.27 14.12 -13.49
C GLY A 208 -38.70 13.94 -14.95
N ASN A 209 -37.94 14.48 -15.90
CA ASN A 209 -38.14 14.28 -17.34
C ASN A 209 -36.95 13.57 -18.01
N VAL A 210 -36.17 12.83 -17.21
CA VAL A 210 -34.98 12.12 -17.66
C VAL A 210 -35.22 10.62 -17.46
N LEU A 211 -35.06 9.85 -18.54
CA LEU A 211 -35.19 8.40 -18.56
C LEU A 211 -33.81 7.76 -18.55
N VAL A 212 -33.64 6.66 -17.81
CA VAL A 212 -32.39 5.92 -17.73
C VAL A 212 -32.52 4.60 -18.49
N CYS A 213 -31.50 4.25 -19.27
CA CYS A 213 -31.40 3.01 -20.04
C CYS A 213 -30.07 2.31 -19.81
N ASP A 214 -29.98 1.04 -20.21
CA ASP A 214 -28.74 0.26 -20.14
C ASP A 214 -27.69 0.71 -21.17
N THR A 215 -28.10 0.86 -22.43
CA THR A 215 -27.21 1.03 -23.60
C THR A 215 -27.68 2.15 -24.51
N ILE A 216 -26.79 2.63 -25.38
CA ILE A 216 -27.09 3.74 -26.30
C ILE A 216 -28.11 3.33 -27.37
N GLU A 217 -28.08 2.07 -27.82
CA GLU A 217 -29.06 1.53 -28.76
C GLU A 217 -30.47 1.52 -28.16
N SER A 218 -30.60 1.07 -26.90
CA SER A 218 -31.86 1.15 -26.14
C SER A 218 -32.32 2.60 -25.97
N ALA A 219 -31.40 3.51 -25.64
CA ALA A 219 -31.73 4.93 -25.48
C ALA A 219 -32.24 5.57 -26.78
N VAL A 220 -31.63 5.28 -27.93
CA VAL A 220 -32.05 5.79 -29.25
C VAL A 220 -33.44 5.28 -29.63
N ARG A 221 -33.70 3.98 -29.43
CA ARG A 221 -35.02 3.38 -29.67
C ARG A 221 -36.09 4.04 -28.81
N LEU A 222 -35.84 4.12 -27.50
CA LEU A 222 -36.76 4.72 -26.54
C LEU A 222 -37.02 6.20 -26.86
N HIS A 223 -35.99 6.98 -27.13
CA HIS A 223 -36.12 8.39 -27.44
C HIS A 223 -36.96 8.64 -28.70
N SER A 224 -36.81 7.79 -29.74
CA SER A 224 -37.59 7.86 -30.97
C SER A 224 -39.06 7.49 -30.75
N LEU A 225 -39.31 6.45 -29.96
CA LEU A 225 -40.65 5.98 -29.61
C LEU A 225 -41.44 7.01 -28.81
N LEU A 226 -40.77 7.78 -27.95
CA LEU A 226 -41.36 8.82 -27.12
C LEU A 226 -41.38 10.20 -27.79
N GLU A 227 -41.36 10.23 -29.13
CA GLU A 227 -41.45 11.45 -29.94
C GLU A 227 -40.39 12.50 -29.59
N LYS A 228 -39.22 12.07 -29.11
CA LYS A 228 -38.08 12.94 -28.74
C LYS A 228 -38.39 13.97 -27.64
N LYS A 229 -39.41 13.73 -26.82
CA LYS A 229 -39.90 14.66 -25.79
C LYS A 229 -39.08 14.66 -24.50
N TYR A 230 -38.30 13.61 -24.25
CA TYR A 230 -37.57 13.41 -23.00
C TYR A 230 -36.07 13.24 -23.24
N THR A 231 -35.31 13.61 -22.22
CA THR A 231 -33.88 13.27 -22.19
C THR A 231 -33.74 11.80 -21.81
N VAL A 232 -32.87 11.07 -22.49
CA VAL A 232 -32.54 9.68 -22.17
C VAL A 232 -31.05 9.58 -21.90
N VAL A 233 -30.65 8.88 -20.84
CA VAL A 233 -29.24 8.66 -20.47
C VAL A 233 -28.96 7.17 -20.28
N THR A 234 -27.78 6.71 -20.66
CA THR A 234 -27.32 5.33 -20.46
C THR A 234 -26.57 5.16 -19.13
N LEU A 235 -26.38 3.92 -18.67
CA LEU A 235 -25.53 3.64 -17.50
C LEU A 235 -24.09 4.11 -17.69
N ASP A 236 -23.57 4.02 -18.93
CA ASP A 236 -22.22 4.48 -19.28
C ASP A 236 -22.11 6.03 -19.35
N GLY A 237 -23.24 6.71 -19.31
CA GLY A 237 -23.33 8.17 -19.30
C GLY A 237 -23.40 8.81 -20.69
N ASP A 238 -23.84 8.07 -21.71
CA ASP A 238 -24.23 8.69 -22.98
C ASP A 238 -25.61 9.32 -22.83
N ILE A 239 -25.80 10.54 -23.37
CA ILE A 239 -27.02 11.32 -23.18
C ILE A 239 -27.62 11.74 -24.53
N ILE A 240 -28.93 11.54 -24.65
CA ILE A 240 -29.76 12.04 -25.75
C ILE A 240 -30.71 13.08 -25.18
N ARG A 241 -30.48 14.36 -25.50
CA ARG A 241 -31.33 15.47 -25.04
C ARG A 241 -32.58 15.59 -25.90
N ILE A 242 -33.56 16.32 -25.38
CA ILE A 242 -34.77 16.73 -26.12
C ILE A 242 -34.37 17.30 -27.48
N GLY A 243 -35.06 16.87 -28.54
CA GLY A 243 -34.74 17.25 -29.92
C GLY A 243 -33.65 16.39 -30.59
N GLY A 244 -33.09 15.40 -29.89
CA GLY A 244 -32.20 14.39 -30.46
C GLY A 244 -30.72 14.75 -30.48
N VAL A 245 -30.29 15.74 -29.70
CA VAL A 245 -28.86 16.06 -29.54
C VAL A 245 -28.20 14.98 -28.68
N MET A 246 -27.20 14.30 -29.23
CA MET A 246 -26.51 13.18 -28.56
C MET A 246 -25.12 13.61 -28.08
N THR A 247 -24.70 13.09 -26.94
CA THR A 247 -23.35 13.25 -26.40
C THR A 247 -22.91 11.93 -25.80
N GLY A 248 -21.72 11.47 -26.16
CA GLY A 248 -21.21 10.17 -25.70
C GLY A 248 -19.71 10.05 -25.92
N GLY A 249 -19.14 8.95 -25.41
CA GLY A 249 -17.71 8.64 -25.49
C GLY A 249 -17.05 8.41 -24.13
N GLN A 250 -15.74 8.10 -24.15
CA GLN A 250 -14.99 7.79 -22.94
C GLN A 250 -14.71 9.07 -22.13
N ALA A 251 -15.27 9.17 -20.92
CA ALA A 251 -14.91 10.25 -20.01
C ALA A 251 -13.49 10.06 -19.45
N SER A 252 -12.80 11.18 -19.23
CA SER A 252 -11.61 11.16 -18.38
C SER A 252 -12.06 10.78 -16.96
N GLN A 253 -11.22 10.04 -16.23
CA GLN A 253 -11.45 9.69 -14.81
C GLN A 253 -11.42 10.95 -13.95
N THR A 254 -12.46 11.76 -14.04
CA THR A 254 -12.67 12.91 -13.16
C THR A 254 -13.41 12.38 -11.94
N VAL A 255 -12.91 12.70 -10.75
CA VAL A 255 -13.51 12.24 -9.50
C VAL A 255 -14.92 12.83 -9.39
N SER A 256 -15.94 11.97 -9.34
CA SER A 256 -17.32 12.42 -9.27
C SER A 256 -17.60 13.06 -7.92
N ALA A 257 -18.15 14.27 -7.93
CA ALA A 257 -18.56 14.99 -6.72
C ALA A 257 -19.63 14.24 -5.91
N PHE A 258 -20.36 13.32 -6.54
CA PHE A 258 -21.41 12.50 -5.90
C PHE A 258 -20.88 11.19 -5.30
N SER A 259 -19.59 10.89 -5.49
CA SER A 259 -18.96 9.63 -5.05
C SER A 259 -17.88 9.81 -3.99
N LEU A 260 -17.56 11.05 -3.60
CA LEU A 260 -16.45 11.35 -2.70
C LEU A 260 -16.66 10.72 -1.32
N GLU A 261 -17.86 10.85 -0.75
CA GLU A 261 -18.20 10.25 0.54
C GLU A 261 -18.17 8.72 0.51
N ASP A 262 -18.65 8.12 -0.57
CA ASP A 262 -18.66 6.67 -0.72
C ASP A 262 -17.25 6.12 -0.95
N GLN A 263 -16.40 6.85 -1.68
CA GLN A 263 -14.98 6.51 -1.82
C GLN A 263 -14.24 6.61 -0.48
N ILE A 264 -14.54 7.64 0.34
CA ILE A 264 -13.97 7.74 1.69
C ILE A 264 -14.41 6.54 2.52
N LYS A 265 -15.70 6.20 2.56
CA LYS A 265 -16.20 5.04 3.33
C LYS A 265 -15.56 3.72 2.88
N GLU A 266 -15.39 3.54 1.57
CA GLU A 266 -14.72 2.37 1.03
C GLU A 266 -13.25 2.33 1.47
N LEU A 267 -12.53 3.45 1.37
CA LEU A 267 -11.14 3.54 1.82
C LEU A 267 -10.99 3.33 3.34
N GLU A 268 -11.90 3.88 4.14
CA GLU A 268 -11.97 3.69 5.59
C GLU A 268 -12.19 2.22 5.97
N SER A 269 -12.94 1.47 5.17
CA SER A 269 -13.16 0.04 5.40
C SER A 269 -11.87 -0.79 5.35
N PHE A 270 -10.84 -0.32 4.64
CA PHE A 270 -9.52 -0.99 4.59
C PHE A 270 -8.61 -0.65 5.77
N ILE A 271 -8.87 0.44 6.52
CA ILE A 271 -8.01 0.88 7.62
C ILE A 271 -7.97 -0.15 8.75
N GLN A 272 -9.15 -0.58 9.22
CA GLN A 272 -9.28 -1.52 10.34
C GLN A 272 -8.54 -2.86 10.10
N PRO A 273 -8.70 -3.53 8.94
CA PRO A 273 -7.91 -4.73 8.61
C PRO A 273 -6.40 -4.48 8.58
N LEU A 274 -5.95 -3.37 7.97
CA LEU A 274 -4.52 -3.05 7.88
C LEU A 274 -3.91 -2.79 9.25
N GLU A 275 -4.57 -2.00 10.10
CA GLU A 275 -4.11 -1.72 11.47
C GLU A 275 -4.05 -2.99 12.32
N LYS A 276 -5.01 -3.91 12.16
CA LYS A 276 -4.98 -5.22 12.82
C LYS A 276 -3.77 -6.05 12.37
N ASN A 277 -3.51 -6.13 11.06
CA ASN A 277 -2.36 -6.87 10.53
C ASN A 277 -1.04 -6.29 11.05
N ILE A 278 -0.91 -4.96 11.04
CA ILE A 278 0.26 -4.25 11.57
C ILE A 278 0.47 -4.58 13.05
N SER A 279 -0.60 -4.57 13.86
CA SER A 279 -0.52 -4.94 15.28
C SER A 279 -0.04 -6.37 15.47
N THR A 280 -0.60 -7.33 14.72
CA THR A 280 -0.20 -8.74 14.79
C THR A 280 1.27 -8.93 14.38
N LEU A 281 1.72 -8.30 13.31
CA LEU A 281 3.12 -8.36 12.88
C LEU A 281 4.06 -7.76 13.93
N LYS A 282 3.67 -6.64 14.54
CA LYS A 282 4.44 -6.00 15.61
C LYS A 282 4.58 -6.91 16.84
N GLU A 283 3.50 -7.56 17.26
CA GLU A 283 3.52 -8.53 18.36
C GLU A 283 4.43 -9.73 18.05
N GLN A 284 4.38 -10.27 16.82
CA GLN A 284 5.23 -11.36 16.38
C GLN A 284 6.72 -10.97 16.40
N ILE A 285 7.05 -9.78 15.89
CA ILE A 285 8.41 -9.24 15.91
C ILE A 285 8.90 -9.12 17.37
N SER A 286 8.13 -8.46 18.24
CA SER A 286 8.53 -8.28 19.65
C SER A 286 8.71 -9.61 20.40
N LYS A 287 7.86 -10.60 20.12
CA LYS A 287 8.02 -11.95 20.69
C LYS A 287 9.32 -12.61 20.24
N LEU A 288 9.63 -12.58 18.95
CA LEU A 288 10.86 -13.16 18.41
C LEU A 288 12.11 -12.42 18.88
N GLU A 289 12.05 -11.09 19.02
CA GLU A 289 13.15 -10.30 19.59
C GLU A 289 13.45 -10.72 21.03
N PHE A 290 12.41 -10.96 21.84
CA PHE A 290 12.56 -11.45 23.20
C PHE A 290 13.16 -12.88 23.24
N GLU A 291 12.66 -13.78 22.40
CA GLU A 291 13.17 -15.17 22.30
C GLU A 291 14.64 -15.19 21.83
N LYS A 292 14.99 -14.34 20.86
CA LYS A 292 16.37 -14.13 20.40
C LYS A 292 17.27 -13.62 21.52
N GLN A 293 16.84 -12.59 22.24
CA GLN A 293 17.64 -12.03 23.34
C GLN A 293 17.90 -13.09 24.42
N THR A 294 16.88 -13.89 24.75
CA THR A 294 17.00 -15.01 25.69
C THR A 294 18.02 -16.05 25.21
N ALA A 295 17.95 -16.43 23.91
CA ALA A 295 18.90 -17.36 23.32
C ALA A 295 20.35 -16.81 23.36
N LEU A 296 20.55 -15.53 23.05
CA LEU A 296 21.88 -14.89 23.10
C LEU A 296 22.45 -14.87 24.53
N SER A 297 21.62 -14.62 25.54
CA SER A 297 22.05 -14.71 26.94
C SER A 297 22.46 -16.13 27.33
N LEU A 298 21.71 -17.15 26.91
CA LEU A 298 22.07 -18.55 27.15
C LEU A 298 23.38 -18.94 26.45
N ILE A 299 23.58 -18.49 25.20
CA ILE A 299 24.83 -18.71 24.45
C ILE A 299 26.01 -18.13 25.24
N SER A 300 25.90 -16.88 25.69
CA SER A 300 26.95 -16.22 26.49
C SER A 300 27.29 -17.02 27.77
N ASN A 301 26.27 -17.51 28.49
CA ASN A 301 26.46 -18.31 29.69
C ASN A 301 27.12 -19.66 29.39
N TYR A 302 26.67 -20.38 28.37
CA TYR A 302 27.24 -21.68 28.00
C TYR A 302 28.66 -21.56 27.44
N MET A 303 28.98 -20.47 26.74
CA MET A 303 30.36 -20.18 26.34
C MET A 303 31.26 -19.95 27.56
N ALA A 304 30.79 -19.19 28.56
CA ALA A 304 31.56 -18.97 29.79
C ALA A 304 31.78 -20.27 30.58
N GLU A 305 30.74 -21.09 30.73
CA GLU A 305 30.85 -22.41 31.37
C GLU A 305 31.83 -23.31 30.60
N LYS A 306 31.67 -23.44 29.29
CA LYS A 306 32.56 -24.23 28.43
C LYS A 306 34.02 -23.80 28.61
N ASN A 307 34.31 -22.50 28.49
CA ASN A 307 35.66 -21.97 28.64
C ASN A 307 36.26 -22.31 30.02
N SER A 308 35.45 -22.24 31.09
CA SER A 308 35.92 -22.61 32.43
C SER A 308 36.33 -24.08 32.53
N TYR A 309 35.62 -24.98 31.85
CA TYR A 309 35.97 -26.41 31.81
C TYR A 309 37.12 -26.71 30.84
N GLU A 310 37.27 -25.94 29.76
CA GLU A 310 38.44 -26.04 28.87
C GLU A 310 39.74 -25.66 29.59
N VAL A 311 39.71 -24.65 30.46
CA VAL A 311 40.84 -24.29 31.31
C VAL A 311 41.17 -25.42 32.28
N LYS A 312 40.18 -25.95 33.03
CA LYS A 312 40.37 -27.10 33.94
C LYS A 312 40.89 -28.34 33.21
N LEU A 313 40.38 -28.60 32.01
CA LEU A 313 40.85 -29.70 31.17
C LEU A 313 42.32 -29.52 30.79
N ALA A 314 42.74 -28.32 30.42
CA ALA A 314 44.14 -28.04 30.09
C ALA A 314 45.06 -28.23 31.32
N GLU A 315 44.66 -27.71 32.48
CA GLU A 315 45.39 -27.86 33.75
C GLU A 315 45.55 -29.33 34.16
N ASP A 316 44.45 -30.09 34.22
CA ASP A 316 44.48 -31.51 34.62
C ASP A 316 45.22 -32.37 33.59
N THR A 317 45.16 -32.02 32.29
CA THR A 317 45.92 -32.73 31.24
C THR A 317 47.42 -32.48 31.38
N GLU A 318 47.84 -31.24 31.64
CA GLU A 318 49.25 -30.91 31.87
C GLU A 318 49.79 -31.61 33.14
N GLU A 319 48.99 -31.65 34.21
CA GLU A 319 49.35 -32.36 35.44
C GLU A 319 49.42 -33.88 35.22
N PHE A 320 48.46 -34.45 34.48
CA PHE A 320 48.47 -35.86 34.11
C PHE A 320 49.72 -36.24 33.31
N ASP A 321 50.10 -35.45 32.30
CA ASP A 321 51.30 -35.69 31.48
C ASP A 321 52.58 -35.64 32.33
N LYS A 322 52.69 -34.67 33.25
CA LYS A 322 53.81 -34.56 34.20
C LYS A 322 53.91 -35.79 35.11
N LEU A 323 52.81 -36.19 35.73
CA LEU A 323 52.77 -37.34 36.64
C LEU A 323 52.96 -38.68 35.92
N SER A 324 52.48 -38.78 34.67
CA SER A 324 52.64 -39.96 33.83
C SER A 324 54.11 -40.16 33.44
N LEU A 325 54.81 -39.08 33.11
CA LEU A 325 56.26 -39.10 32.87
C LEU A 325 57.02 -39.55 34.13
N LEU A 326 56.71 -38.96 35.29
CA LEU A 326 57.34 -39.32 36.56
C LEU A 326 57.09 -40.80 36.94
N TYR A 327 55.88 -41.30 36.70
CA TYR A 327 55.56 -42.71 36.91
C TYR A 327 56.38 -43.63 35.99
N SER A 328 56.51 -43.29 34.70
CA SER A 328 57.27 -44.08 33.74
C SER A 328 58.76 -44.20 34.12
N GLN A 329 59.32 -43.13 34.70
CA GLN A 329 60.71 -43.10 35.19
C GLN A 329 60.93 -43.98 36.43
N ILE A 330 59.95 -44.04 37.34
CA ILE A 330 60.06 -44.79 38.60
C ILE A 330 59.74 -46.28 38.40
N SER A 331 58.82 -46.60 37.50
CA SER A 331 58.28 -47.96 37.36
C SER A 331 58.91 -48.80 36.23
N ASN A 332 59.61 -48.17 35.28
CA ASN A 332 60.01 -48.79 34.00
C ASN A 332 58.85 -49.47 33.23
N GLU A 333 57.61 -49.14 33.58
CA GLU A 333 56.38 -49.63 32.96
C GLU A 333 55.63 -48.44 32.37
N LYS A 334 55.06 -48.61 31.17
CA LYS A 334 54.04 -47.66 30.68
C LYS A 334 52.73 -47.99 31.38
N ILE A 335 52.16 -47.01 32.08
CA ILE A 335 50.77 -47.09 32.50
C ILE A 335 49.88 -47.17 31.27
N THR A 336 49.06 -48.20 31.23
CA THR A 336 47.87 -48.28 30.40
C THR A 336 46.69 -48.11 31.35
N PHE A 337 46.18 -46.88 31.49
CA PHE A 337 44.79 -46.76 31.91
C PHE A 337 43.94 -47.28 30.76
N GLU A 338 42.81 -47.93 31.05
CA GLU A 338 41.79 -48.20 30.04
C GLU A 338 41.36 -46.87 29.44
N SER A 339 42.08 -46.49 28.41
CA SER A 339 41.65 -45.55 27.44
C SER A 339 40.51 -46.26 26.72
N ASN A 340 39.27 -45.94 27.08
CA ASN A 340 38.12 -46.11 26.18
C ASN A 340 38.24 -45.24 24.92
N VAL A 341 39.44 -44.79 24.61
CA VAL A 341 39.80 -43.90 23.53
C VAL A 341 41.18 -44.36 23.09
N ASP A 342 41.17 -45.34 22.19
CA ASP A 342 42.33 -45.75 21.41
C ASP A 342 43.02 -44.49 20.88
N PHE A 343 44.10 -44.06 21.53
CA PHE A 343 44.79 -42.80 21.21
C PHE A 343 45.28 -42.82 19.75
N THR A 344 45.61 -43.99 19.22
CA THR A 344 45.97 -44.16 17.82
C THR A 344 44.76 -43.97 16.91
N LYS A 345 43.59 -44.52 17.28
CA LYS A 345 42.33 -44.24 16.58
C LYS A 345 41.90 -42.80 16.69
N MET A 346 42.00 -42.16 17.86
CA MET A 346 41.57 -40.79 18.08
C MET A 346 42.52 -39.77 17.44
N ILE A 347 43.83 -40.05 17.40
CA ILE A 347 44.81 -39.26 16.62
C ILE A 347 44.50 -39.41 15.13
N ASN A 348 44.24 -40.63 14.64
CA ASN A 348 43.89 -40.86 13.24
C ASN A 348 42.52 -40.25 12.88
N GLU A 349 41.52 -40.32 13.76
CA GLU A 349 40.20 -39.70 13.59
C GLU A 349 40.29 -38.17 13.64
N ASN A 350 41.13 -37.59 14.51
CA ASN A 350 41.36 -36.14 14.53
C ASN A 350 42.19 -35.67 13.34
N LEU A 351 43.15 -36.46 12.86
CA LEU A 351 43.88 -36.17 11.63
C LEU A 351 42.96 -36.27 10.41
N ALA A 352 42.10 -37.28 10.35
CA ALA A 352 41.08 -37.43 9.32
C ALA A 352 40.06 -36.29 9.39
N ARG A 353 39.54 -35.95 10.58
CA ARG A 353 38.65 -34.80 10.78
C ARG A 353 39.32 -33.49 10.42
N LYS A 354 40.59 -33.28 10.77
CA LYS A 354 41.35 -32.07 10.40
C LYS A 354 41.53 -32.00 8.88
N SER A 355 41.80 -33.13 8.22
CA SER A 355 41.83 -33.23 6.76
C SER A 355 40.48 -32.88 6.16
N ASP A 356 39.38 -33.49 6.62
CA ASP A 356 38.03 -33.22 6.15
C ASP A 356 37.60 -31.77 6.41
N LEU A 357 37.86 -31.22 7.59
CA LEU A 357 37.60 -29.81 7.89
C LEU A 357 38.43 -28.90 6.99
N SER A 358 39.68 -29.26 6.69
CA SER A 358 40.52 -28.45 5.79
C SER A 358 40.00 -28.48 4.35
N VAL A 359 39.46 -29.61 3.91
CA VAL A 359 38.79 -29.76 2.61
C VAL A 359 37.48 -28.96 2.62
N GLN A 360 36.65 -29.10 3.66
CA GLN A 360 35.40 -28.36 3.84
C GLN A 360 35.61 -26.86 3.86
N LEU A 361 36.64 -26.38 4.58
CA LEU A 361 37.02 -24.98 4.64
C LEU A 361 37.48 -24.48 3.27
N ARG A 362 38.21 -25.29 2.51
CA ARG A 362 38.64 -24.96 1.14
C ARG A 362 37.45 -24.87 0.20
N THR A 363 36.50 -25.82 0.29
CA THR A 363 35.26 -25.76 -0.48
C THR A 363 34.38 -24.59 -0.08
N GLN A 364 34.24 -24.28 1.22
CA GLN A 364 33.49 -23.10 1.65
C GLN A 364 34.15 -21.80 1.18
N LYS A 365 35.49 -21.72 1.17
CA LYS A 365 36.20 -20.57 0.60
C LYS A 365 35.96 -20.41 -0.89
N GLU A 366 35.93 -21.51 -1.66
CA GLU A 366 35.57 -21.44 -3.09
C GLU A 366 34.08 -21.10 -3.29
N ILE A 367 33.17 -21.63 -2.47
CA ILE A 367 31.75 -21.25 -2.50
C ILE A 367 31.59 -19.77 -2.17
N LEU A 368 32.28 -19.27 -1.14
CA LEU A 368 32.26 -17.85 -0.78
C LEU A 368 32.80 -16.99 -1.92
N ARG A 369 33.95 -17.35 -2.51
CA ARG A 369 34.55 -16.65 -3.65
C ARG A 369 33.62 -16.59 -4.86
N THR A 370 33.00 -17.71 -5.20
CA THR A 370 32.04 -17.79 -6.32
C THR A 370 30.75 -17.02 -6.01
N THR A 371 30.28 -17.03 -4.76
CA THR A 371 29.13 -16.24 -4.33
C THR A 371 29.43 -14.74 -4.37
N GLU A 372 30.63 -14.32 -3.97
CA GLU A 372 31.10 -12.92 -4.07
C GLU A 372 31.19 -12.47 -5.53
N GLU A 373 31.71 -13.32 -6.43
CA GLU A 373 31.70 -13.06 -7.88
C GLU A 373 30.27 -12.91 -8.43
N GLN A 374 29.36 -13.83 -8.07
CA GLN A 374 27.95 -13.75 -8.47
C GLN A 374 27.26 -12.50 -7.91
N TYR A 375 27.54 -12.13 -6.66
CA TYR A 375 27.03 -10.92 -6.05
C TYR A 375 27.51 -9.66 -6.78
N TYR A 376 28.80 -9.61 -7.11
CA TYR A 376 29.37 -8.51 -7.89
C TYR A 376 28.74 -8.40 -9.28
N GLN A 377 28.59 -9.52 -9.99
CA GLN A 377 27.91 -9.55 -11.29
C GLN A 377 26.45 -9.07 -11.18
N THR A 378 25.76 -9.44 -10.10
CA THR A 378 24.38 -9.01 -9.85
C THR A 378 24.30 -7.51 -9.60
N ILE A 379 25.25 -6.92 -8.86
CA ILE A 379 25.33 -5.47 -8.65
C ILE A 379 25.56 -4.73 -9.97
N VAL A 380 26.50 -5.20 -10.80
CA VAL A 380 26.79 -4.59 -12.10
C VAL A 380 25.52 -4.60 -12.97
N LYS A 381 24.86 -5.75 -13.07
CA LYS A 381 23.64 -5.91 -13.86
C LYS A 381 22.48 -5.08 -13.34
N LYS A 382 22.35 -4.94 -12.01
CA LYS A 382 21.39 -4.02 -11.40
C LYS A 382 21.67 -2.57 -11.81
N ASN A 383 22.91 -2.12 -11.73
CA ASN A 383 23.27 -0.75 -12.08
C ASN A 383 23.01 -0.46 -13.56
N GLU A 384 23.29 -1.42 -14.46
CA GLU A 384 22.95 -1.32 -15.88
C GLU A 384 21.42 -1.17 -16.09
N LEU A 385 20.62 -1.99 -15.40
CA LEU A 385 19.15 -1.89 -15.44
C LEU A 385 18.62 -0.56 -14.87
N ASP A 386 19.22 -0.05 -13.80
CA ASP A 386 18.85 1.24 -13.21
C ASP A 386 19.15 2.40 -14.18
N GLU A 387 20.24 2.31 -14.94
CA GLU A 387 20.60 3.30 -15.96
C GLU A 387 19.67 3.23 -17.17
N GLU A 388 19.32 2.02 -17.63
CA GLU A 388 18.35 1.79 -18.72
C GLU A 388 16.95 2.29 -18.33
N LEU A 389 16.51 2.03 -17.09
CA LEU A 389 15.25 2.54 -16.56
C LEU A 389 15.24 4.07 -16.53
N LYS A 390 16.36 4.70 -16.13
CA LYS A 390 16.49 6.16 -16.11
C LYS A 390 16.39 6.77 -17.51
N GLN A 391 17.01 6.12 -18.51
CA GLN A 391 16.89 6.54 -19.90
C GLN A 391 15.44 6.44 -20.41
N LEU A 392 14.75 5.32 -20.12
CA LEU A 392 13.34 5.15 -20.47
C LEU A 392 12.43 6.19 -19.83
N LEU A 393 12.68 6.53 -18.55
CA LEU A 393 11.92 7.57 -17.86
C LEU A 393 12.14 8.96 -18.48
N ASP A 394 13.37 9.31 -18.84
CA ASP A 394 13.68 10.58 -19.52
C ASP A 394 13.04 10.64 -20.91
N GLU A 395 13.09 9.54 -21.67
CA GLU A 395 12.47 9.44 -22.99
C GLU A 395 10.93 9.55 -22.90
N ASN A 396 10.32 8.90 -21.91
CA ASN A 396 8.88 9.00 -21.67
C ASN A 396 8.49 10.41 -21.22
N GLY A 397 9.30 11.06 -20.38
CA GLY A 397 9.11 12.46 -19.98
C GLY A 397 9.12 13.41 -21.18
N LYS A 398 10.06 13.22 -22.12
CA LYS A 398 10.09 13.98 -23.39
C LYS A 398 8.82 13.75 -24.22
N LYS A 399 8.39 12.49 -24.40
CA LYS A 399 7.18 12.15 -25.16
C LYS A 399 5.92 12.77 -24.54
N ILE A 400 5.81 12.78 -23.20
CA ILE A 400 4.71 13.46 -22.49
C ILE A 400 4.76 14.97 -22.74
N GLY A 401 5.94 15.59 -22.67
CA GLY A 401 6.12 17.01 -22.95
C GLY A 401 5.74 17.38 -24.39
N ASP A 402 6.15 16.58 -25.37
CA ASP A 402 5.80 16.79 -26.77
C ASP A 402 4.31 16.60 -27.03
N LYS A 403 3.67 15.61 -26.37
CA LYS A 403 2.22 15.44 -26.40
C LYS A 403 1.49 16.69 -25.86
N ALA A 404 1.90 17.21 -24.70
CA ALA A 404 1.28 18.40 -24.12
C ALA A 404 1.43 19.65 -25.01
N ARG A 405 2.58 19.81 -25.67
CA ARG A 405 2.79 20.88 -26.67
C ARG A 405 1.87 20.72 -27.87
N ALA A 406 1.76 19.50 -28.41
CA ALA A 406 0.87 19.22 -29.53
C ALA A 406 -0.60 19.50 -29.17
N GLU A 407 -1.04 19.09 -27.98
CA GLU A 407 -2.39 19.39 -27.46
C GLU A 407 -2.63 20.90 -27.35
N THR A 408 -1.66 21.65 -26.84
CA THR A 408 -1.76 23.12 -26.74
C THR A 408 -1.88 23.79 -28.12
N ILE A 409 -1.11 23.33 -29.11
CA ILE A 409 -1.16 23.84 -30.49
C ILE A 409 -2.51 23.52 -31.14
N ILE A 410 -3.04 22.32 -30.91
CA ILE A 410 -4.35 21.90 -31.43
C ILE A 410 -5.45 22.77 -30.81
N ASP A 411 -5.39 23.04 -29.50
CA ASP A 411 -6.37 23.87 -28.82
C ASP A 411 -6.31 25.34 -29.26
N SER A 412 -5.11 25.90 -29.47
CA SER A 412 -4.99 27.24 -30.03
C SER A 412 -5.55 27.30 -31.46
N ALA A 413 -5.22 26.32 -32.31
CA ALA A 413 -5.72 26.26 -33.68
C ALA A 413 -7.25 26.12 -33.74
N LYS A 414 -7.85 25.32 -32.85
CA LYS A 414 -9.32 25.21 -32.70
C LYS A 414 -9.94 26.54 -32.30
N LYS A 415 -9.33 27.26 -31.37
CA LYS A 415 -9.81 28.56 -30.91
C LYS A 415 -9.76 29.61 -32.02
N ASP A 416 -8.68 29.64 -32.79
CA ASP A 416 -8.54 30.54 -33.94
C ASP A 416 -9.55 30.22 -35.05
N TYR A 417 -9.78 28.93 -35.31
CA TYR A 417 -10.80 28.48 -36.25
C TYR A 417 -12.21 28.92 -35.83
N LEU A 418 -12.57 28.74 -34.55
CA LEU A 418 -13.85 29.17 -34.00
C LEU A 418 -14.04 30.70 -34.08
N ASN A 419 -13.00 31.46 -33.75
CA ASN A 419 -13.02 32.92 -33.86
C ASN A 419 -13.22 33.40 -35.30
N ASN A 420 -12.53 32.77 -36.26
CA ASN A 420 -12.70 33.07 -37.69
C ASN A 420 -14.12 32.72 -38.16
N MET A 421 -14.68 31.58 -37.75
CA MET A 421 -16.06 31.21 -38.06
C MET A 421 -17.08 32.23 -37.53
N ASP A 422 -16.91 32.69 -36.29
CA ASP A 422 -17.78 33.72 -35.71
C ASP A 422 -17.67 35.06 -36.48
N PHE A 423 -16.45 35.44 -36.87
CA PHE A 423 -16.21 36.63 -37.70
C PHE A 423 -16.90 36.52 -39.07
N TYR A 424 -16.75 35.41 -39.78
CA TYR A 424 -17.40 35.21 -41.08
C TYR A 424 -18.93 35.18 -40.94
N SER A 425 -19.48 34.59 -39.86
CA SER A 425 -20.94 34.59 -39.63
C SER A 425 -21.49 36.01 -39.44
N LYS A 426 -20.77 36.87 -38.70
CA LYS A 426 -21.15 38.28 -38.50
C LYS A 426 -21.03 39.08 -39.79
N LEU A 427 -20.00 38.83 -40.59
CA LEU A 427 -19.84 39.46 -41.90
C LEU A 427 -20.99 39.09 -42.85
N LEU A 428 -21.36 37.80 -42.89
CA LEU A 428 -22.46 37.31 -43.71
C LEU A 428 -23.78 37.96 -43.29
N ASN A 429 -24.06 38.04 -41.99
CA ASN A 429 -25.25 38.68 -41.44
C ASN A 429 -25.33 40.18 -41.79
N ASN A 430 -24.19 40.89 -41.74
CA ASN A 430 -24.14 42.30 -42.15
C ASN A 430 -24.38 42.48 -43.65
N ILE A 431 -23.83 41.59 -44.50
CA ILE A 431 -24.08 41.63 -45.95
C ILE A 431 -25.55 41.36 -46.24
N THR A 432 -26.17 40.35 -45.60
CA THR A 432 -27.61 40.06 -45.77
C THR A 432 -28.49 41.22 -45.33
N ASN A 433 -28.15 41.89 -44.22
CA ASN A 433 -28.89 43.06 -43.76
C ASN A 433 -28.74 44.26 -44.71
N LEU A 434 -27.55 44.48 -45.28
CA LEU A 434 -27.32 45.51 -46.30
C LEU A 434 -28.10 45.25 -47.59
N THR A 435 -28.17 44.00 -48.05
CA THR A 435 -29.00 43.64 -49.22
C THR A 435 -30.49 43.79 -48.96
N LEU A 436 -30.95 43.60 -47.71
CA LEU A 436 -32.35 43.81 -47.32
C LEU A 436 -32.74 45.29 -47.22
N ILE A 437 -31.76 46.19 -47.05
CA ILE A 437 -31.96 47.65 -47.00
C ILE A 437 -31.93 48.26 -48.42
N LEU A 438 -31.30 47.59 -49.38
CA LEU A 438 -31.16 48.03 -50.78
C LEU A 438 -32.25 47.49 -51.72
N MET A 439 -33.08 46.54 -51.27
CA MET A 439 -34.35 46.13 -51.90
C MET A 439 -35.51 46.89 -51.26
#